data_AF-A0A6J0SF28-F1
#
_entry.id   AF-A0A6J0SF28-F1
#
_cell.length_a   1.000
_cell.length_b   1.000
_cell.length_c   1.000
_cell.angle_alpha   90.00
_cell.angle_beta   90.00
_cell.angle_gamma   90.00
#
_symmetry.space_group_name_H-M   'P 1'
#
loop_
_entity.id
_entity.type
_entity.pdbx_description
1 polymer ?
#
loop_
_entity_poly.entity_id
_entity_poly.type
_entity_poly.pdbx_seq_one_letter_code
_entity_poly.pdbx_strand_id
1 'polypeptide(L)'
;MPLFLLADPCLQKHLKPCHNCSICNFSPSPSPPRLFLPLLSVLSQRCFPSLSCLVTSSQAYMFAEALAEGAVKMGMQGATANKIAAQTLLGAAKMILETGEHPAVLRSAVCTPGGTTIHALHELEKGGLRATVMNAVEAATCWAQELGKR
;
A
#
# COMPACT_ATOMS: atom_id res chain seq x y z
N MET A 1 10.60 -15.18 16.27
CA MET A 1 9.91 -13.90 16.56
C MET A 1 10.47 -12.86 15.59
N PRO A 2 9.69 -12.34 14.63
CA PRO A 2 10.25 -11.56 13.53
C PRO A 2 10.66 -10.15 14.00
N LEU A 3 11.87 -9.76 13.60
CA LEU A 3 12.59 -8.53 13.94
C LEU A 3 11.86 -7.21 13.62
N PHE A 4 10.76 -7.25 12.86
CA PHE A 4 9.98 -6.06 12.49
C PHE A 4 9.34 -5.36 13.71
N LEU A 5 9.10 -6.10 14.79
CA LEU A 5 8.50 -5.59 16.02
C LEU A 5 9.48 -4.82 16.93
N LEU A 6 10.79 -4.84 16.64
CA LEU A 6 11.81 -4.23 17.51
C LEU A 6 12.27 -2.84 17.03
N ALA A 7 11.88 -2.40 15.84
CA ALA A 7 12.31 -1.11 15.29
C ALA A 7 11.40 0.07 15.66
N ASP A 8 10.28 -0.17 16.36
CA ASP A 8 9.32 0.87 16.69
C ASP A 8 9.34 1.18 18.21
N PRO A 9 10.09 2.20 18.65
CA PRO A 9 10.24 2.54 20.07
C PRO A 9 8.91 2.92 20.76
N CYS A 10 7.84 3.17 19.99
CA CYS A 10 6.49 3.41 20.50
C CYS A 10 5.75 2.14 20.95
N LEU A 11 6.08 0.95 20.43
CA LEU A 11 5.33 -0.27 20.75
C LEU A 11 5.77 -0.93 22.07
N GLN A 12 6.97 -0.60 22.56
CA GLN A 12 7.51 -1.17 23.80
C GLN A 12 6.96 -0.54 25.08
N LYS A 13 6.35 0.66 25.02
CA LYS A 13 5.81 1.35 26.19
C LYS A 13 4.31 1.61 26.04
N HIS A 14 3.53 0.68 26.60
CA HIS A 14 2.10 0.78 26.93
C HIS A 14 1.08 0.69 25.77
N LEU A 15 0.23 -0.35 25.88
CA LEU A 15 -1.12 -0.47 25.31
C LEU A 15 -2.10 0.63 25.85
N LYS A 16 -1.75 1.91 25.76
CA LYS A 16 -2.73 2.99 26.01
C LYS A 16 -2.71 4.01 24.87
N PRO A 17 -3.88 4.48 24.41
CA PRO A 17 -3.98 5.49 23.37
C PRO A 17 -3.22 6.74 23.83
N CYS A 18 -2.24 7.17 23.03
CA CYS A 18 -1.48 8.40 23.24
C CYS A 18 -2.41 9.60 23.07
N HIS A 19 -3.15 9.95 24.12
CA HIS A 19 -4.08 11.08 24.06
C HIS A 19 -3.43 12.42 24.40
N ASN A 20 -2.15 12.45 24.79
CA ASN A 20 -1.46 13.72 25.08
C ASN A 20 0.08 13.58 25.10
N CYS A 21 0.73 13.34 23.95
CA CYS A 21 2.19 13.43 23.85
C CYS A 21 2.56 14.71 23.10
N SER A 22 3.16 15.66 23.81
CA SER A 22 3.56 17.00 23.33
C SER A 22 4.59 17.00 22.20
N ILE A 23 5.05 15.82 21.77
CA ILE A 23 6.05 15.60 20.72
C ILE A 23 5.39 15.42 19.35
N CYS A 24 4.16 14.89 19.29
CA CYS A 24 3.49 14.58 18.03
C CYS A 24 2.40 15.62 17.71
N ASN A 25 2.79 16.73 17.10
CA ASN A 25 1.87 17.63 16.38
C ASN A 25 1.49 17.03 15.01
N PHE A 26 1.14 15.73 15.00
CA PHE A 26 0.77 14.99 13.80
C PHE A 26 -0.67 14.52 13.96
N SER A 27 -1.51 14.97 13.03
CA SER A 27 -2.90 14.51 12.85
C SER A 27 -3.00 12.99 12.96
N PRO A 28 -4.16 12.44 13.37
CA PRO A 28 -4.35 11.01 13.58
C PRO A 28 -4.21 10.26 12.25
N SER A 29 -2.97 9.87 11.93
CA SER A 29 -2.73 8.85 10.93
C SER A 29 -2.96 7.50 11.61
N PRO A 30 -3.78 6.62 11.02
CA PRO A 30 -4.01 5.30 11.59
C PRO A 30 -2.68 4.58 11.63
N SER A 31 -2.26 4.17 12.83
CA SER A 31 -1.02 3.44 13.00
C SER A 31 -1.05 2.16 12.16
N PRO A 32 0.02 1.86 11.38
CA PRO A 32 0.09 0.70 10.50
C PRO A 32 -0.29 -0.64 11.17
N PRO A 33 -0.01 -0.92 12.47
CA PRO A 33 -0.41 -2.19 13.06
C PRO A 33 -1.92 -2.46 13.06
N ARG A 34 -2.78 -1.43 13.13
CA ARG A 34 -4.24 -1.63 13.20
C ARG A 34 -4.87 -2.10 11.90
N LEU A 35 -4.23 -1.84 10.75
CA LEU A 35 -4.78 -2.18 9.44
C LEU A 35 -4.57 -3.66 9.07
N PHE A 36 -3.54 -4.30 9.64
CA PHE A 36 -3.13 -5.66 9.25
C PHE A 36 -3.61 -6.78 10.21
N LEU A 37 -4.14 -6.44 11.40
CA LEU A 37 -4.69 -7.43 12.35
C LEU A 37 -5.76 -8.37 11.77
N PRO A 38 -6.73 -7.94 10.94
CA PRO A 38 -7.74 -8.85 10.40
C PRO A 38 -7.19 -9.80 9.31
N LEU A 39 -6.01 -9.53 8.74
CA LEU A 39 -5.38 -10.39 7.74
C LEU A 39 -4.62 -11.56 8.37
N LEU A 40 -4.13 -11.40 9.60
CA LEU A 40 -3.40 -12.44 10.34
C LEU A 40 -4.29 -13.61 10.77
N SER A 41 -5.61 -13.43 10.87
CA SER A 41 -6.55 -14.49 11.28
C SER A 41 -6.92 -15.47 10.16
N VAL A 42 -6.61 -15.16 8.90
CA VAL A 42 -7.01 -15.95 7.71
C VAL A 42 -5.89 -16.88 7.21
N LEU A 43 -4.68 -16.79 7.77
CA LEU A 43 -3.49 -17.42 7.17
C LEU A 43 -2.93 -18.60 7.95
N SER A 44 -2.67 -19.69 7.22
CA SER A 44 -1.90 -20.85 7.67
C SER A 44 -0.41 -20.50 7.77
N GLN A 45 0.31 -21.05 8.76
CA GLN A 45 1.70 -20.74 9.08
C GLN A 45 2.69 -20.88 7.90
N ARG A 46 2.33 -21.63 6.85
CA ARG A 46 3.16 -21.81 5.65
C ARG A 46 3.22 -20.58 4.73
N CYS A 47 2.29 -19.62 4.85
CA CYS A 47 2.22 -18.44 3.97
C CYS A 47 2.94 -17.20 4.51
N PHE A 48 3.57 -17.28 5.70
CA PHE A 48 4.24 -16.13 6.32
C PHE A 48 5.30 -15.44 5.44
N PRO A 49 6.17 -16.16 4.67
CA PRO A 49 7.15 -15.51 3.80
C PRO A 49 6.49 -14.69 2.69
N SER A 50 5.45 -15.22 2.06
CA SER A 50 4.69 -14.52 1.02
C SER A 50 3.94 -13.30 1.56
N LEU A 51 3.47 -13.36 2.81
CA LEU A 51 2.76 -12.25 3.45
C LEU A 51 3.69 -11.06 3.73
N SER A 52 4.91 -11.31 4.22
CA SER A 52 5.88 -10.23 4.44
C SER A 52 6.26 -9.48 3.16
N CYS A 53 6.18 -10.13 2.00
CA CYS A 53 6.50 -9.54 0.70
C CYS A 53 5.36 -8.69 0.11
N LEU A 54 4.10 -9.02 0.45
CA LEU A 54 2.93 -8.23 0.08
C LEU A 54 2.77 -6.96 0.94
N VAL A 55 3.34 -6.93 2.14
CA VAL A 55 3.10 -5.89 3.16
C VAL A 55 4.26 -4.88 3.25
N THR A 56 5.15 -4.80 2.26
CA THR A 56 6.14 -3.72 2.25
C THR A 56 5.44 -2.40 1.92
N SER A 57 5.16 -1.61 2.94
CA SER A 57 4.59 -0.26 2.82
C SER A 57 5.38 0.63 1.84
N SER A 58 6.67 0.33 1.63
CA SER A 58 7.53 0.98 0.64
C SER A 58 7.02 0.91 -0.80
N GLN A 59 6.39 -0.19 -1.22
CA GLN A 59 5.81 -0.31 -2.57
C GLN A 59 4.65 0.69 -2.74
N ALA A 60 3.78 0.78 -1.72
CA ALA A 60 2.66 1.72 -1.73
C ALA A 60 3.12 3.19 -1.73
N TYR A 61 4.21 3.52 -1.01
CA TYR A 61 4.80 4.85 -1.04
C TYR A 61 5.36 5.21 -2.42
N MET A 62 6.05 4.28 -3.07
CA MET A 62 6.56 4.48 -4.44
C MET A 62 5.43 4.73 -5.44
N PHE A 63 4.29 4.03 -5.31
CA PHE A 63 3.11 4.30 -6.12
C PHE A 63 2.52 5.68 -5.87
N ALA A 64 2.44 6.11 -4.62
CA ALA A 64 1.93 7.43 -4.25
C ALA A 64 2.83 8.55 -4.82
N GLU A 65 4.15 8.36 -4.73
CA GLU A 65 5.15 9.28 -5.26
C GLU A 65 5.06 9.38 -6.79
N ALA A 66 5.03 8.25 -7.50
CA ALA A 66 4.90 8.25 -8.96
C ALA A 66 3.60 8.92 -9.45
N LEU A 67 2.48 8.72 -8.74
CA LEU A 67 1.23 9.40 -9.03
C LEU A 67 1.33 10.92 -8.83
N ALA A 68 1.98 11.35 -7.74
CA ALA A 68 2.15 12.77 -7.45
C ALA A 68 3.10 13.45 -8.43
N GLU A 69 4.23 12.82 -8.78
CA GLU A 69 5.16 13.34 -9.78
C GLU A 69 4.51 13.46 -11.16
N GLY A 70 3.67 12.48 -11.54
CA GLY A 70 2.85 12.55 -12.76
C GLY A 70 1.92 13.76 -12.76
N ALA A 71 1.28 14.06 -11.62
CA ALA A 71 0.43 15.25 -11.46
C ALA A 71 1.24 16.57 -11.49
N VAL A 72 2.43 16.59 -10.88
CA VAL A 72 3.33 17.76 -10.93
C VAL A 72 3.81 18.03 -12.35
N LYS A 73 4.11 16.98 -13.12
CA LYS A 73 4.46 17.10 -14.56
C LYS A 73 3.35 17.77 -15.37
N MET A 74 2.10 17.61 -14.96
CA MET A 74 0.93 18.26 -15.58
C MET A 74 0.64 19.66 -15.00
N GLY A 75 1.50 20.20 -14.14
CA GLY A 75 1.44 21.56 -13.63
C GLY A 75 0.80 21.71 -12.24
N MET A 76 0.53 20.62 -11.51
CA MET A 76 0.00 20.71 -10.14
C MET A 76 1.07 21.07 -9.11
N GLN A 77 0.67 21.78 -8.05
CA GLN A 77 1.55 22.05 -6.90
C GLN A 77 1.87 20.76 -6.15
N GLY A 78 3.15 20.49 -5.89
CA GLY A 78 3.62 19.22 -5.30
C GLY A 78 2.94 18.82 -3.99
N ALA A 79 2.74 19.77 -3.07
CA ALA A 79 2.07 19.48 -1.80
C ALA A 79 0.60 19.04 -1.98
N THR A 80 -0.10 19.58 -2.97
CA THR A 80 -1.48 19.23 -3.29
C THR A 80 -1.55 17.89 -4.04
N ALA A 81 -0.62 17.67 -4.97
CA ALA A 81 -0.49 16.41 -5.71
C ALA A 81 -0.28 15.22 -4.76
N ASN A 82 0.63 15.34 -3.79
CA ASN A 82 0.89 14.30 -2.78
C ASN A 82 -0.36 13.95 -1.96
N LYS A 83 -1.12 14.97 -1.52
CA LYS A 83 -2.35 14.77 -0.74
C LYS A 83 -3.42 14.06 -1.56
N ILE A 84 -3.61 14.46 -2.82
CA ILE A 84 -4.59 13.84 -3.72
C ILE A 84 -4.19 12.39 -4.01
N ALA A 85 -2.92 12.13 -4.34
CA ALA A 85 -2.43 10.77 -4.58
C ALA A 85 -2.66 9.84 -3.38
N ALA A 86 -2.32 10.29 -2.17
CA ALA A 86 -2.56 9.52 -0.95
C ALA A 86 -4.05 9.24 -0.71
N GLN A 87 -4.91 10.24 -0.93
CA GLN A 87 -6.36 10.09 -0.76
C GLN A 87 -6.96 9.14 -1.82
N THR A 88 -6.47 9.18 -3.06
CA THR A 88 -6.90 8.27 -4.13
C THR A 88 -6.54 6.82 -3.80
N LEU A 89 -5.32 6.57 -3.32
CA LEU A 89 -4.91 5.23 -2.90
C LEU A 89 -5.72 4.73 -1.70
N LEU A 90 -5.98 5.60 -0.72
CA LEU A 90 -6.82 5.27 0.43
C LEU A 90 -8.25 4.91 -0.01
N GLY A 91 -8.84 5.68 -0.93
CA GLY A 91 -10.17 5.41 -1.48
C GLY A 91 -10.22 4.08 -2.23
N ALA A 92 -9.24 3.81 -3.09
CA ALA A 92 -9.15 2.57 -3.83
C ALA A 92 -9.03 1.35 -2.89
N ALA A 93 -8.15 1.41 -1.90
CA ALA A 93 -7.99 0.35 -0.90
C ALA A 93 -9.28 0.12 -0.11
N LYS A 94 -9.94 1.21 0.32
CA LYS A 94 -11.20 1.13 1.07
C LYS A 94 -12.31 0.49 0.26
N MET A 95 -12.47 0.84 -1.02
CA MET A 95 -13.47 0.22 -1.90
C MET A 95 -13.27 -1.28 -2.05
N ILE A 96 -12.02 -1.74 -2.20
CA ILE A 96 -11.72 -3.18 -2.31
C ILE A 96 -12.12 -3.91 -1.03
N LEU A 97 -11.79 -3.35 0.13
CA LEU A 97 -12.08 -3.96 1.43
C LEU A 97 -13.58 -3.94 1.78
N GLU A 98 -14.31 -2.89 1.40
CA GLU A 98 -15.73 -2.74 1.73
C GLU A 98 -16.65 -3.52 0.78
N THR A 99 -16.35 -3.53 -0.52
CA THR A 99 -17.19 -4.21 -1.51
C THR A 99 -16.92 -5.71 -1.57
N GLY A 100 -15.69 -6.15 -1.28
CA GLY A 100 -15.27 -7.54 -1.46
C GLY A 100 -15.26 -8.00 -2.92
N GLU A 101 -15.43 -7.08 -3.87
CA GLU A 101 -15.45 -7.40 -5.29
C GLU A 101 -14.04 -7.59 -5.85
N HIS A 102 -13.94 -8.34 -6.95
CA HIS A 102 -12.68 -8.51 -7.63
C HIS A 102 -12.18 -7.16 -8.20
N PRO A 103 -10.91 -6.78 -8.02
CA PRO A 103 -10.39 -5.46 -8.40
C PRO A 103 -10.54 -5.14 -9.90
N ALA A 104 -10.62 -6.16 -10.76
CA ALA A 104 -10.90 -5.95 -12.18
C ALA A 104 -12.31 -5.41 -12.45
N VAL A 105 -13.30 -5.77 -11.63
CA VAL A 105 -14.68 -5.28 -11.73
C VAL A 105 -14.75 -3.83 -11.28
N LEU A 106 -14.18 -3.54 -10.11
CA LEU A 106 -14.08 -2.17 -9.59
C LEU A 106 -13.36 -1.25 -10.58
N ARG A 107 -12.28 -1.71 -11.22
CA ARG A 107 -11.58 -0.93 -12.25
C ARG A 107 -12.49 -0.61 -13.43
N SER A 108 -13.27 -1.57 -13.91
CA SER A 108 -14.21 -1.35 -15.01
C SER A 108 -15.34 -0.39 -14.61
N ALA A 109 -15.76 -0.40 -13.34
CA ALA A 109 -16.79 0.50 -12.82
C ALA A 109 -16.37 1.99 -12.84
N VAL A 110 -15.08 2.29 -12.69
CA VAL A 110 -14.54 3.67 -12.79
C VAL A 110 -14.15 4.08 -14.22
N CYS A 111 -14.20 3.15 -15.18
CA CYS A 111 -13.84 3.40 -16.57
C CYS A 111 -15.07 3.71 -17.40
N THR A 112 -15.32 4.99 -17.67
CA THR A 112 -16.33 5.39 -18.66
C THR A 112 -15.79 5.24 -20.08
N PRO A 113 -16.62 4.83 -21.06
CA PRO A 113 -16.19 4.72 -22.45
C PRO A 113 -15.78 6.11 -22.98
N GLY A 114 -14.55 6.22 -23.49
CA GLY A 114 -13.98 7.48 -23.97
C GLY A 114 -13.51 8.46 -22.88
N GLY A 115 -13.49 8.03 -21.61
CA GLY A 115 -13.00 8.85 -20.50
C GLY A 115 -11.47 8.95 -20.42
N THR A 116 -10.95 9.83 -19.57
CA THR A 116 -9.50 9.99 -19.36
C THR A 116 -8.86 8.76 -18.71
N THR A 117 -9.62 8.03 -17.89
CA THR A 117 -9.16 6.84 -17.16
C THR A 117 -8.70 5.72 -18.12
N ILE A 118 -9.37 5.54 -19.27
CA ILE A 118 -8.98 4.47 -20.21
C ILE A 118 -7.65 4.77 -20.89
N HIS A 119 -7.35 6.04 -21.17
CA HIS A 119 -6.06 6.46 -21.71
C HIS A 119 -4.94 6.28 -20.69
N ALA A 120 -5.20 6.62 -19.42
CA ALA A 120 -4.25 6.37 -18.34
C ALA A 120 -3.97 4.87 -18.18
N LEU A 121 -5.01 4.03 -18.16
CA LEU A 121 -4.86 2.57 -18.08
C LEU A 121 -4.09 2.01 -19.27
N HIS A 122 -4.32 2.52 -20.48
CA HIS A 122 -3.60 2.08 -21.67
C HIS A 122 -2.09 2.30 -21.53
N GLU A 123 -1.65 3.48 -21.07
CA GLU A 123 -0.23 3.76 -20.85
C GLU A 123 0.36 2.92 -19.69
N LEU A 124 -0.42 2.66 -18.63
CA LEU A 124 0.01 1.77 -17.54
C LEU A 124 0.21 0.33 -18.00
N GLU A 125 -0.67 -0.18 -18.88
CA GLU A 125 -0.52 -1.53 -19.46
C GLU A 125 0.64 -1.58 -20.45
N LYS A 126 0.86 -0.52 -21.25
CA LYS A 126 2.01 -0.40 -22.15
C LYS A 126 3.34 -0.38 -21.40
N GLY A 127 3.38 0.24 -20.23
CA GLY A 127 4.52 0.20 -19.30
C GLY A 127 4.70 -1.15 -18.59
N GLY A 128 3.82 -2.13 -18.82
CA GLY A 128 3.95 -3.46 -18.23
C GLY A 128 3.71 -3.51 -16.72
N LEU A 129 2.91 -2.58 -16.17
CA LEU A 129 2.73 -2.43 -14.72
C LEU A 129 2.43 -3.74 -14.00
N ARG A 130 1.52 -4.56 -14.57
CA ARG A 130 1.13 -5.85 -13.96
C ARG A 130 2.31 -6.80 -13.83
N ALA A 131 3.08 -6.97 -14.91
CA ALA A 131 4.24 -7.84 -14.92
C ALA A 131 5.29 -7.37 -13.92
N THR A 132 5.56 -6.06 -13.88
CA THR A 132 6.54 -5.47 -12.96
C THR A 132 6.16 -5.73 -11.49
N VAL A 133 4.89 -5.53 -11.13
CA VAL A 133 4.42 -5.76 -9.76
C VAL A 133 4.44 -7.25 -9.40
N MET A 134 4.00 -8.12 -10.30
CA MET A 134 4.06 -9.58 -10.08
C MET A 134 5.50 -10.06 -9.86
N ASN A 135 6.42 -9.61 -10.72
CA ASN A 135 7.84 -9.94 -10.62
C ASN A 135 8.46 -9.41 -9.32
N ALA A 136 8.05 -8.22 -8.86
CA ALA A 136 8.53 -7.67 -7.59
C ALA A 136 8.10 -8.53 -6.39
N VAL A 137 6.85 -9.01 -6.37
CA VAL A 137 6.36 -9.92 -5.33
C VAL A 137 7.08 -11.27 -5.37
N GLU A 138 7.29 -11.82 -6.57
CA GLU A 138 8.05 -13.06 -6.77
C GLU A 138 9.48 -12.94 -6.27
N ALA A 139 10.21 -11.91 -6.70
CA ALA A 139 11.59 -11.66 -6.29
C ALA A 139 11.72 -11.51 -4.76
N ALA A 140 10.81 -10.76 -4.14
CA ALA A 140 10.78 -10.61 -2.69
C ALA A 140 10.51 -11.95 -1.98
N THR A 141 9.59 -12.76 -2.51
CA THR A 141 9.23 -14.07 -1.93
C THR A 141 10.38 -15.06 -2.04
N CYS A 142 11.03 -15.13 -3.21
CA CYS A 142 12.22 -15.97 -3.42
C CYS A 142 13.34 -15.59 -2.46
N TRP A 143 13.58 -14.29 -2.26
CA TRP A 143 14.58 -13.82 -1.31
C TRP A 143 14.23 -14.17 0.14
N ALA A 144 12.97 -14.01 0.54
CA ALA A 144 12.52 -14.36 1.89
C ALA A 144 12.69 -15.86 2.17
N GLN A 145 12.45 -16.72 1.18
CA GLN A 145 12.70 -18.17 1.29
C GLN A 145 14.18 -18.49 1.44
N GLU A 146 15.05 -17.78 0.72
CA GLU A 146 16.50 -17.96 0.82
C GLU A 146 17.04 -17.54 2.19
N LEU A 147 16.52 -16.46 2.76
CA LEU A 147 16.82 -16.04 4.13
C LEU A 147 16.38 -17.09 5.17
N GLY A 148 15.24 -17.77 4.96
CA GLY A 148 14.73 -18.78 5.88
C GLY A 148 15.50 -20.11 5.87
N LYS A 149 16.36 -20.34 4.87
CA LYS A 149 17.22 -21.53 4.77
C LYS A 149 18.59 -21.35 5.45
N ARG A 150 18.93 -20.12 5.84
CA ARG A 150 20.17 -19.78 6.56
C ARG A 150 19.94 -19.83 8.07
#